data_AF-A0A1J6IQW2-F1
#
_entry.id   AF-A0A1J6IQW2-F1
#
_cell.length_a   1.000
_cell.length_b   1.000
_cell.length_c   1.000
_cell.angle_alpha   90.00
_cell.angle_beta   90.00
_cell.angle_gamma   90.00
#
_symmetry.space_group_name_H-M   'P 1'
#
loop_
_entity.id
_entity.type
_entity.pdbx_description
1 polymer ?
#
loop_
_entity_poly.entity_id
_entity_poly.type
_entity_poly.pdbx_seq_one_letter_code
_entity_poly.pdbx_strand_id
1 'polypeptide(L)'
;MRSMSIPKEPEQVMKQRDGSVLGKKTILKSDHFPGCQNRRLSPHIDGAPNYRKAGSSHVHGVAIPTVEGIQNVLDHIGAQLSGKKTHFLWINLREEPVIYINGRPFVLREVERPFSNLEYTGINRKRVEQMEDRLKEDVLLEAARYGNKILVTDELPDGQMVDQWEPVTSDSVKTPLQVYEELQAQEYLVDYERVPITDEKSPKELDFDILVSICISTRLWL
;
A
#
# COMPACT_ATOMS: atom_id res chain seq x y z
N MET A 1 -0.65 7.70 38.20
CA MET A 1 -0.13 6.46 37.58
C MET A 1 -1.07 6.07 36.46
N ARG A 2 -0.66 6.22 35.19
CA ARG A 2 -1.45 5.68 34.06
C ARG A 2 -1.35 4.16 34.13
N SER A 3 -2.50 3.49 34.23
CA SER A 3 -2.62 2.04 34.07
C SER A 3 -1.95 1.67 32.74
N MET A 4 -0.81 1.00 32.80
CA MET A 4 -0.28 0.30 31.64
C MET A 4 -1.23 -0.88 31.39
N SER A 5 -2.02 -0.80 30.32
CA SER A 5 -2.84 -1.92 29.88
C SER A 5 -1.92 -3.10 29.61
N ILE A 6 -2.16 -4.21 30.31
CA ILE A 6 -1.52 -5.49 30.02
C ILE A 6 -1.74 -5.78 28.51
N PRO A 7 -0.70 -6.12 27.73
CA PRO A 7 -0.89 -6.51 26.34
C PRO A 7 -1.91 -7.64 26.30
N LYS A 8 -3.07 -7.40 25.70
CA LYS A 8 -4.04 -8.44 25.47
C LYS A 8 -3.43 -9.43 24.48
N GLU A 9 -3.76 -10.70 24.64
CA GLU A 9 -3.39 -11.73 23.67
C GLU A 9 -3.83 -11.30 22.25
N PRO A 10 -3.00 -11.49 21.21
CA PRO A 10 -3.31 -11.11 19.82
C PRO A 10 -4.73 -11.48 19.39
N GLU A 11 -5.17 -12.70 19.69
CA GLU A 11 -6.53 -13.16 19.40
C GLU A 11 -7.62 -12.30 20.04
N GLN A 12 -7.40 -11.83 21.27
CA GLN A 12 -8.38 -11.01 21.97
C GLN A 12 -8.48 -9.63 21.34
N VAL A 13 -7.36 -9.05 20.88
CA VAL A 13 -7.34 -7.78 20.14
C VAL A 13 -8.14 -7.93 18.85
N MET A 14 -7.85 -8.96 18.05
CA MET A 14 -8.55 -9.22 16.78
C MET A 14 -10.07 -9.44 16.95
N LYS A 15 -10.49 -10.10 18.04
CA LYS A 15 -11.91 -10.30 18.39
C LYS A 15 -12.60 -9.00 18.85
N GLN A 16 -11.84 -8.04 19.37
CA GLN A 16 -12.34 -6.79 19.96
C GLN A 16 -12.22 -5.57 19.05
N ARG A 17 -11.53 -5.68 17.91
CA ARG A 17 -11.49 -4.65 16.86
C ARG A 17 -12.87 -4.12 16.56
N ASP A 18 -13.01 -2.80 16.56
CA ASP A 18 -14.28 -2.09 16.38
C ASP A 18 -14.15 -0.90 15.42
N GLY A 19 -13.08 -0.86 14.64
CA GLY A 19 -12.88 0.13 13.59
C GLY A 19 -13.91 0.02 12.48
N SER A 20 -14.10 1.12 11.76
CA SER A 20 -15.05 1.18 10.63
C SER A 20 -14.60 0.38 9.40
N VAL A 21 -13.29 0.16 9.27
CA VAL A 21 -12.61 -0.67 8.28
C VAL A 21 -11.79 -1.76 8.99
N LEU A 22 -11.01 -1.41 10.01
CA LEU A 22 -10.29 -2.36 10.86
C LEU A 22 -11.23 -3.02 11.89
N GLY A 23 -12.11 -3.88 11.39
CA GLY A 23 -13.19 -4.49 12.15
C GLY A 23 -12.83 -5.81 12.84
N LYS A 24 -13.81 -6.39 13.54
CA LYS A 24 -13.68 -7.70 14.20
C LYS A 24 -13.20 -8.77 13.24
N LYS A 25 -12.40 -9.71 13.76
CA LYS A 25 -11.86 -10.86 13.01
C LYS A 25 -11.04 -10.47 11.77
N THR A 26 -10.47 -9.27 11.76
CA THR A 26 -9.53 -8.85 10.72
C THR A 26 -8.12 -8.70 11.26
N ILE A 27 -7.13 -8.85 10.38
CA ILE A 27 -5.71 -8.62 10.63
C ILE A 27 -5.16 -7.55 9.68
N LEU A 28 -4.09 -6.86 10.11
CA LEU A 28 -3.27 -6.03 9.23
C LEU A 28 -2.08 -6.86 8.79
N LYS A 29 -2.20 -7.50 7.63
CA LYS A 29 -1.16 -8.39 7.12
C LYS A 29 -0.12 -7.58 6.35
N SER A 30 1.17 -7.85 6.57
CA SER A 30 2.23 -7.31 5.72
C SER A 30 2.02 -7.79 4.28
N ASP A 31 2.01 -6.83 3.37
CA ASP A 31 1.85 -7.08 1.95
C ASP A 31 3.19 -7.42 1.27
N HIS A 32 4.29 -7.22 2.01
CA HIS A 32 5.59 -7.84 1.72
C HIS A 32 5.67 -9.17 2.44
N PHE A 33 5.72 -10.27 1.68
CA PHE A 33 5.77 -11.62 2.20
C PHE A 33 6.79 -12.48 1.41
N PRO A 34 7.28 -13.58 1.99
CA PRO A 34 8.16 -14.52 1.30
C PRO A 34 7.51 -15.03 0.00
N GLY A 35 8.16 -14.80 -1.14
CA GLY A 35 7.62 -15.19 -2.45
C GLY A 35 6.94 -14.07 -3.23
N CYS A 36 6.75 -12.87 -2.65
CA CYS A 36 6.27 -11.70 -3.40
C CYS A 36 7.28 -11.19 -4.47
N GLN A 37 8.49 -11.76 -4.51
CA GLN A 37 9.58 -11.35 -5.40
C GLN A 37 9.99 -12.46 -6.37
N ASN A 38 9.93 -12.17 -7.67
CA ASN A 38 10.53 -12.94 -8.74
C ASN A 38 12.00 -12.51 -8.90
N ARG A 39 12.91 -13.30 -8.30
CA ARG A 39 14.35 -13.05 -8.31
C ARG A 39 15.01 -13.08 -9.70
N ARG A 40 14.30 -13.52 -10.74
CA ARG A 40 14.80 -13.56 -12.13
C ARG A 40 14.66 -12.23 -12.89
N LEU A 41 13.86 -11.30 -12.37
CA LEU A 41 13.72 -9.98 -12.97
C LEU A 41 14.91 -9.09 -12.62
N SER A 42 15.36 -8.30 -13.59
CA SER A 42 16.38 -7.27 -13.40
C SER A 42 15.93 -5.97 -14.09
N PRO A 43 16.29 -4.80 -13.54
CA PRO A 43 17.11 -4.59 -12.35
C PRO A 43 16.34 -4.87 -11.04
N HIS A 44 17.08 -5.17 -9.97
CA HIS A 44 16.54 -5.22 -8.60
C HIS A 44 16.60 -3.83 -7.99
N ILE A 45 15.49 -3.38 -7.42
CA ILE A 45 15.38 -2.10 -6.71
C ILE A 45 14.92 -2.42 -5.29
N ASP A 46 15.70 -1.99 -4.30
CA ASP A 46 15.45 -2.28 -2.90
C ASP A 46 14.10 -1.69 -2.46
N GLY A 47 13.29 -2.50 -1.77
CA GLY A 47 11.93 -2.13 -1.37
C GLY A 47 10.89 -2.13 -2.49
N ALA A 48 11.28 -2.39 -3.75
CA ALA A 48 10.41 -2.30 -4.93
C ALA A 48 10.35 -3.64 -5.71
N PRO A 49 9.59 -4.62 -5.19
CA PRO A 49 9.56 -5.97 -5.73
C PRO A 49 9.07 -6.01 -7.19
N ASN A 50 9.62 -6.93 -7.99
CA ASN A 50 9.18 -7.19 -9.37
C ASN A 50 9.23 -6.00 -10.32
N TYR A 51 10.10 -5.02 -10.04
CA TYR A 51 10.33 -3.90 -10.94
C TYR A 51 10.75 -4.40 -12.33
N ARG A 52 10.19 -3.77 -13.37
CA ARG A 52 10.46 -4.07 -14.78
C ARG A 52 10.10 -2.89 -15.67
N LYS A 53 10.73 -2.82 -16.84
CA LYS A 53 10.45 -1.83 -17.89
C LYS A 53 9.97 -2.53 -19.16
N ALA A 54 8.93 -1.99 -19.80
CA ALA A 54 8.38 -2.56 -21.04
C ALA A 54 9.20 -2.13 -22.27
N GLY A 55 10.21 -2.94 -22.62
CA GLY A 55 11.04 -2.72 -23.81
C GLY A 55 11.70 -1.33 -23.82
N SER A 56 11.59 -0.62 -24.95
CA SER A 56 12.09 0.75 -25.10
C SER A 56 11.10 1.83 -24.64
N SER A 57 9.87 1.47 -24.24
CA SER A 57 8.84 2.44 -23.83
C SER A 57 9.13 3.07 -22.46
N HIS A 58 8.44 4.16 -22.13
CA HIS A 58 8.47 4.79 -20.80
C HIS A 58 7.46 4.17 -19.82
N VAL A 59 7.09 2.91 -20.05
CA VAL A 59 6.17 2.17 -19.18
C VAL A 59 6.97 1.26 -18.26
N HIS A 60 6.73 1.44 -16.96
CA HIS A 60 7.37 0.70 -15.88
C HIS A 60 6.29 -0.04 -15.08
N GLY A 61 6.66 -1.17 -14.49
CA GLY A 61 5.77 -1.94 -13.64
C GLY A 61 6.52 -2.43 -12.40
N VAL A 62 5.84 -2.45 -11.27
CA VAL A 62 6.39 -2.86 -9.98
C VAL A 62 5.27 -3.49 -9.16
N ALA A 63 5.57 -4.48 -8.33
CA ALA A 63 4.64 -4.92 -7.29
C ALA A 63 4.64 -3.89 -6.15
N ILE A 64 3.73 -4.02 -5.19
CA ILE A 64 3.58 -3.04 -4.10
C ILE A 64 4.95 -2.73 -3.44
N PRO A 65 5.44 -1.49 -3.51
CA PRO A 65 6.71 -1.11 -2.90
C PRO A 65 6.54 -0.63 -1.46
N THR A 66 7.63 -0.63 -0.67
CA THR A 66 7.74 0.21 0.53
C THR A 66 7.82 1.69 0.13
N VAL A 67 7.66 2.61 1.09
CA VAL A 67 7.85 4.05 0.84
C VAL A 67 9.26 4.34 0.30
N GLU A 68 10.29 3.76 0.91
CA GLU A 68 11.66 3.83 0.42
C GLU A 68 11.80 3.19 -0.97
N GLY A 69 11.10 2.08 -1.24
CA GLY A 69 11.07 1.46 -2.56
C GLY A 69 10.47 2.37 -3.64
N ILE A 70 9.45 3.17 -3.31
CA ILE A 70 8.91 4.18 -4.22
C ILE A 70 9.99 5.21 -4.56
N GLN A 71 10.68 5.74 -3.56
CA GLN A 71 11.79 6.69 -3.74
C GLN A 71 12.88 6.09 -4.63
N ASN A 72 13.32 4.87 -4.33
CA ASN A 72 14.35 4.18 -5.10
C ASN A 72 13.94 3.97 -6.58
N VAL A 73 12.66 3.67 -6.84
CA VAL A 73 12.15 3.59 -8.22
C VAL A 73 12.20 4.94 -8.90
N LEU A 74 11.73 6.00 -8.24
CA LEU A 74 11.72 7.37 -8.77
C LEU A 74 13.13 7.88 -9.07
N ASP A 75 14.10 7.60 -8.20
CA ASP A 75 15.51 7.91 -8.41
C ASP A 75 16.08 7.14 -9.60
N HIS A 76 15.79 5.84 -9.68
CA HIS A 76 16.25 4.98 -10.75
C HIS A 76 15.77 5.43 -12.14
N ILE A 77 14.51 5.88 -12.25
CA ILE A 77 13.94 6.37 -13.51
C ILE A 77 14.23 7.86 -13.76
N GLY A 78 14.84 8.55 -12.78
CA GLY A 78 15.25 9.93 -12.86
C GLY A 78 14.07 10.91 -12.78
N ALA A 79 13.24 10.80 -11.75
CA ALA A 79 12.09 11.67 -11.51
C ALA A 79 12.38 12.85 -10.55
N GLN A 80 13.65 13.17 -10.29
CA GLN A 80 14.03 14.28 -9.40
C GLN A 80 14.12 15.61 -10.17
N LEU A 81 13.70 16.72 -9.55
CA LEU A 81 13.81 18.08 -10.11
C LEU A 81 15.24 18.50 -10.46
N SER A 82 16.23 18.07 -9.66
CA SER A 82 17.66 18.30 -9.87
C SER A 82 18.28 17.38 -10.94
N GLY A 83 17.52 16.38 -11.42
CA GLY A 83 17.95 15.37 -12.38
C GLY A 83 17.35 15.54 -13.78
N LYS A 84 17.01 14.41 -14.43
CA LYS A 84 16.28 14.42 -15.70
C LYS A 84 14.86 14.91 -15.39
N LYS A 85 14.42 15.99 -16.04
CA LYS A 85 13.11 16.63 -15.79
C LYS A 85 11.95 15.82 -16.39
N THR A 86 11.89 14.53 -16.09
CA THR A 86 10.84 13.65 -16.60
C THR A 86 9.76 13.53 -15.54
N HIS A 87 8.55 13.97 -15.88
CA HIS A 87 7.38 13.81 -15.04
C HIS A 87 6.83 12.40 -15.21
N PHE A 88 6.58 11.71 -14.11
CA PHE A 88 6.03 10.36 -14.12
C PHE A 88 4.64 10.33 -13.50
N LEU A 89 3.78 9.48 -14.05
CA LEU A 89 2.49 9.17 -13.46
C LEU A 89 2.55 7.80 -12.80
N TRP A 90 2.33 7.74 -11.50
CA TRP A 90 2.19 6.49 -10.76
C TRP A 90 0.73 6.07 -10.70
N ILE A 91 0.36 5.03 -11.43
CA ILE A 91 -0.99 4.47 -11.42
C ILE A 91 -1.02 3.24 -10.51
N ASN A 92 -1.72 3.34 -9.37
CA ASN A 92 -1.99 2.19 -8.49
C ASN A 92 -3.29 1.51 -8.94
N LEU A 93 -3.20 0.22 -9.29
CA LEU A 93 -4.32 -0.56 -9.82
C LEU A 93 -5.12 -1.33 -8.77
N ARG A 94 -4.75 -1.27 -7.49
CA ARG A 94 -5.35 -2.11 -6.46
C ARG A 94 -6.75 -1.65 -6.07
N GLU A 95 -7.71 -2.57 -6.07
CA GLU A 95 -9.04 -2.32 -5.51
C GLU A 95 -9.11 -2.43 -3.99
N GLU A 96 -8.19 -3.16 -3.36
CA GLU A 96 -8.13 -3.27 -1.90
C GLU A 96 -7.48 -2.03 -1.27
N PRO A 97 -7.92 -1.61 -0.07
CA PRO A 97 -7.28 -0.52 0.67
C PRO A 97 -5.90 -0.95 1.17
N VAL A 98 -4.93 -0.06 1.01
CA VAL A 98 -3.55 -0.23 1.50
C VAL A 98 -3.26 0.83 2.54
N ILE A 99 -2.51 0.47 3.58
CA ILE A 99 -1.96 1.44 4.53
C ILE A 99 -0.46 1.23 4.70
N TYR A 100 0.30 2.32 4.74
CA TYR A 100 1.72 2.30 5.08
C TYR A 100 1.89 2.52 6.57
N ILE A 101 2.63 1.64 7.23
CA ILE A 101 3.02 1.78 8.65
C ILE A 101 4.54 1.66 8.72
N ASN A 102 5.21 2.71 9.22
CA ASN A 102 6.68 2.81 9.24
C ASN A 102 7.30 2.54 7.85
N GLY A 103 6.65 3.01 6.80
CA GLY A 103 7.08 2.83 5.41
C GLY A 103 6.81 1.46 4.80
N ARG A 104 6.30 0.48 5.55
CA ARG A 104 5.93 -0.85 5.03
C ARG A 104 4.44 -0.90 4.64
N PRO A 105 4.08 -1.55 3.53
CA PRO A 105 2.69 -1.69 3.11
C PRO A 105 1.96 -2.82 3.86
N PHE A 106 0.74 -2.55 4.30
CA PHE A 106 -0.16 -3.50 4.95
C PHE A 106 -1.53 -3.49 4.28
N VAL A 107 -2.19 -4.65 4.32
CA VAL A 107 -3.53 -4.89 3.79
C VAL A 107 -4.41 -5.57 4.82
N LEU A 108 -5.72 -5.37 4.69
CA LEU A 108 -6.71 -5.99 5.56
C LEU A 108 -7.00 -7.43 5.09
N ARG A 109 -7.00 -8.39 6.01
CA ARG A 109 -7.37 -9.79 5.76
C ARG A 109 -8.26 -10.33 6.86
N GLU A 110 -9.05 -11.35 6.57
CA GLU A 110 -9.79 -12.08 7.60
C GLU A 110 -8.86 -13.02 8.35
N VAL A 111 -9.03 -13.14 9.67
CA VAL A 111 -8.27 -14.08 10.52
C VAL A 111 -8.42 -15.53 10.02
N GLU A 112 -9.62 -15.89 9.57
CA GLU A 112 -9.94 -17.25 9.11
C GLU A 112 -9.43 -17.53 7.68
N ARG A 113 -9.10 -16.48 6.90
CA ARG A 113 -8.64 -16.55 5.51
C ARG A 113 -7.53 -15.53 5.22
N PRO A 114 -6.36 -15.64 5.88
CA PRO A 114 -5.33 -14.60 5.85
C PRO A 114 -4.63 -14.49 4.49
N PHE A 115 -4.78 -15.49 3.62
CA PHE A 115 -4.21 -15.53 2.27
C PHE A 115 -5.19 -15.10 1.17
N SER A 116 -6.46 -14.89 1.50
CA SER A 116 -7.49 -14.51 0.53
C SER A 116 -7.69 -13.00 0.51
N ASN A 117 -7.73 -12.41 -0.68
CA ASN A 117 -7.99 -10.99 -0.83
C ASN A 117 -9.45 -10.69 -0.46
N LEU A 118 -9.68 -9.50 0.11
CA LEU A 118 -11.04 -9.01 0.33
C LEU A 118 -11.53 -8.38 -0.97
N GLU A 119 -12.60 -8.94 -1.54
CA GLU A 119 -13.16 -8.46 -2.81
C GLU A 119 -14.00 -7.19 -2.61
N TYR A 120 -13.68 -6.15 -3.38
CA TYR A 120 -14.44 -4.89 -3.43
C TYR A 120 -14.93 -4.61 -4.86
N THR A 121 -15.49 -5.62 -5.52
CA THR A 121 -15.82 -5.57 -6.95
C THR A 121 -16.52 -4.28 -7.37
N GLY A 122 -15.91 -3.58 -8.33
CA GLY A 122 -16.47 -2.34 -8.90
C GLY A 122 -16.36 -1.11 -8.00
N ILE A 123 -15.53 -1.15 -6.96
CA ILE A 123 -15.21 0.02 -6.15
C ILE A 123 -14.53 1.09 -7.03
N ASN A 124 -14.83 2.37 -6.78
CA ASN A 124 -14.18 3.48 -7.47
C ASN A 124 -13.08 4.10 -6.61
N ARG A 125 -12.24 4.92 -7.24
CA ARG A 125 -11.13 5.65 -6.59
C ARG A 125 -11.54 6.30 -5.28
N LYS A 126 -12.55 7.17 -5.32
CA LYS A 126 -13.01 7.95 -4.17
C LYS A 126 -13.36 7.05 -2.98
N ARG A 127 -14.04 5.93 -3.24
CA ARG A 127 -14.48 5.02 -2.18
C ARG A 127 -13.31 4.23 -1.58
N VAL A 128 -12.34 3.81 -2.40
CA VAL A 128 -11.11 3.17 -1.92
C VAL A 128 -10.30 4.12 -1.05
N GLU A 129 -10.05 5.34 -1.52
CA GLU A 129 -9.25 6.33 -0.78
C GLU A 129 -9.94 6.70 0.55
N GLN A 130 -11.27 6.85 0.57
CA GLN A 130 -12.05 7.02 1.81
C GLN A 130 -11.99 5.82 2.76
N MET A 131 -11.76 4.61 2.24
CA MET A 131 -11.53 3.44 3.09
C MET A 131 -10.11 3.45 3.66
N GLU A 132 -9.12 3.90 2.89
CA GLU A 132 -7.74 4.06 3.36
C GLU A 132 -7.63 5.14 4.45
N ASP A 133 -8.33 6.27 4.30
CA ASP A 133 -8.38 7.32 5.33
C ASP A 133 -9.00 6.81 6.63
N ARG A 134 -10.13 6.11 6.54
CA ARG A 134 -10.77 5.50 7.71
C ARG A 134 -9.95 4.38 8.33
N LEU A 135 -9.23 3.61 7.51
CA LEU A 135 -8.29 2.60 7.99
C LEU A 135 -7.14 3.24 8.78
N LYS A 136 -6.59 4.36 8.29
CA LYS A 136 -5.61 5.15 9.04
C LYS A 136 -6.17 5.62 10.39
N GLU A 137 -7.39 6.16 10.41
CA GLU A 137 -8.05 6.57 11.66
C GLU A 137 -8.22 5.40 12.62
N ASP A 138 -8.72 4.25 12.14
CA ASP A 138 -8.90 3.05 12.96
C ASP A 138 -7.58 2.55 13.55
N VAL A 139 -6.48 2.54 12.76
CA VAL A 139 -5.14 2.16 13.22
C VAL A 139 -4.68 3.06 14.36
N LEU A 140 -4.83 4.38 14.21
CA LEU A 140 -4.39 5.33 15.23
C LEU A 140 -5.24 5.25 16.51
N LEU A 141 -6.56 5.08 16.36
CA LEU A 141 -7.48 4.90 17.49
C LEU A 141 -7.26 3.58 18.23
N GLU A 142 -7.03 2.47 17.52
CA GLU A 142 -6.66 1.20 18.14
C GLU A 142 -5.31 1.32 18.86
N ALA A 143 -4.30 1.89 18.20
CA ALA A 143 -2.97 2.03 18.77
C ALA A 143 -2.93 2.87 20.05
N ALA A 144 -3.73 3.93 20.12
CA ALA A 144 -3.86 4.75 21.32
C ALA A 144 -4.35 3.95 22.54
N ARG A 145 -5.14 2.88 22.34
CA ARG A 145 -5.61 1.98 23.40
C ARG A 145 -4.54 1.01 23.88
N TYR A 146 -3.50 0.77 23.07
CA TYR A 146 -2.44 -0.20 23.32
C TYR A 146 -1.05 0.44 23.44
N GLY A 147 -0.99 1.69 23.92
CA GLY A 147 0.27 2.37 24.20
C GLY A 147 1.04 2.77 22.94
N ASN A 148 0.33 3.28 21.93
CA ASN A 148 0.85 3.67 20.61
C ASN A 148 1.46 2.50 19.85
N LYS A 149 0.85 1.32 19.95
CA LYS A 149 1.24 0.14 19.18
C LYS A 149 0.03 -0.48 18.50
N ILE A 150 0.19 -0.90 17.26
CA ILE A 150 -0.82 -1.62 16.48
C ILE A 150 -0.39 -3.06 16.30
N LEU A 151 -1.34 -3.99 16.33
CA LEU A 151 -1.06 -5.38 16.05
C LEU A 151 -1.08 -5.62 14.53
N VAL A 152 0.06 -6.06 13.99
CA VAL A 152 0.24 -6.45 12.59
C VAL A 152 0.62 -7.93 12.50
N THR A 153 0.43 -8.53 11.32
CA THR A 153 0.73 -9.94 11.08
C THR A 153 1.69 -10.09 9.90
N ASP A 154 2.81 -10.75 10.12
CA ASP A 154 3.77 -11.11 9.09
C ASP A 154 3.64 -12.57 8.69
N GLU A 155 4.00 -12.88 7.44
CA GLU A 155 4.05 -14.25 6.93
C GLU A 155 5.51 -14.71 6.85
N LEU A 156 5.81 -15.85 7.46
CA LEU A 156 7.13 -16.48 7.41
C LEU A 156 7.29 -17.38 6.18
N PRO A 157 8.51 -17.76 5.79
CA PRO A 157 8.75 -18.55 4.58
C PRO A 157 8.08 -19.94 4.57
N ASP A 158 7.71 -20.47 5.73
CA ASP A 158 6.96 -21.71 5.90
C ASP A 158 5.44 -21.51 5.86
N GLY A 159 4.97 -20.28 5.61
CA GLY A 159 3.57 -19.89 5.59
C GLY A 159 2.97 -19.60 6.97
N GLN A 160 3.76 -19.65 8.05
CA GLN A 160 3.28 -19.32 9.38
C GLN A 160 2.97 -17.81 9.50
N MET A 161 1.81 -17.50 10.08
CA MET A 161 1.43 -16.13 10.45
C MET A 161 1.96 -15.77 11.83
N VAL A 162 2.66 -14.64 11.95
CA VAL A 162 3.25 -14.17 13.20
C VAL A 162 2.77 -12.77 13.51
N ASP A 163 2.10 -12.62 14.65
CA ASP A 163 1.62 -11.33 15.13
C ASP A 163 2.71 -10.56 15.86
N GLN A 164 2.80 -9.25 15.58
CA GLN A 164 3.78 -8.36 16.16
C GLN A 164 3.15 -7.02 16.54
N TRP A 165 3.62 -6.44 17.64
CA TRP A 165 3.21 -5.12 18.08
C TRP A 165 4.12 -4.06 17.45
N GLU A 166 3.60 -3.37 16.46
CA GLU A 166 4.31 -2.33 15.72
C GLU A 166 4.09 -0.96 16.38
N PRO A 167 5.13 -0.22 16.79
CA PRO A 167 4.98 1.13 17.31
C PRO A 167 4.52 2.09 16.23
N VAL A 168 3.55 2.96 16.54
CA VAL A 168 3.01 3.92 15.57
C VAL A 168 2.84 5.32 16.16
N THR A 169 2.99 6.31 15.29
CA THR A 169 2.65 7.72 15.51
C THR A 169 1.71 8.19 14.39
N SER A 170 1.18 9.41 14.50
CA SER A 170 0.41 10.03 13.41
C SER A 170 1.18 10.06 12.08
N ASP A 171 2.50 10.24 12.18
CA ASP A 171 3.38 10.47 11.04
C ASP A 171 3.90 9.15 10.47
N SER A 172 3.85 8.05 11.23
CA SER A 172 4.28 6.74 10.74
C SER A 172 3.21 5.99 9.96
N VAL A 173 1.95 6.43 10.04
CA VAL A 173 0.80 5.79 9.37
C VAL A 173 0.34 6.68 8.22
N LYS A 174 0.41 6.20 6.98
CA LYS A 174 0.10 6.98 5.77
C LYS A 174 -0.75 6.21 4.79
N THR A 175 -1.71 6.89 4.16
CA THR A 175 -2.38 6.36 2.98
C THR A 175 -1.45 6.46 1.76
N PRO A 176 -1.69 5.68 0.69
CA PRO A 176 -0.92 5.81 -0.55
C PRO A 176 -0.90 7.25 -1.06
N LEU A 177 -2.04 7.95 -1.08
CA LEU A 177 -2.13 9.34 -1.52
C LEU A 177 -1.18 10.25 -0.72
N GLN A 178 -1.19 10.14 0.62
CA GLN A 178 -0.31 10.93 1.49
C GLN A 178 1.18 10.66 1.22
N VAL A 179 1.55 9.42 0.90
CA VAL A 179 2.93 9.09 0.53
C VAL A 179 3.36 9.86 -0.71
N TYR A 180 2.53 9.91 -1.76
CA TYR A 180 2.89 10.64 -2.99
C TYR A 180 2.84 12.16 -2.81
N GLU A 181 1.91 12.70 -2.01
CA GLU A 181 1.88 14.13 -1.67
C GLU A 181 3.18 14.56 -0.95
N GLU A 182 3.70 13.73 -0.04
CA GLU A 182 4.99 13.99 0.61
C GLU A 182 6.17 13.90 -0.33
N LEU A 183 6.15 12.98 -1.31
CA LEU A 183 7.20 12.88 -2.32
C LEU A 183 7.19 14.10 -3.24
N GLN A 184 6.02 14.59 -3.63
CA GLN A 184 5.88 15.85 -4.38
C GLN A 184 6.44 17.04 -3.60
N ALA A 185 6.18 17.11 -2.29
CA ALA A 185 6.76 18.12 -1.40
C ALA A 185 8.29 18.00 -1.27
N GLN A 186 8.85 16.81 -1.52
CA GLN A 186 10.29 16.54 -1.61
C GLN A 186 10.84 16.72 -3.04
N GLU A 187 10.13 17.45 -3.90
CA GLU A 187 10.58 17.80 -5.25
C GLU A 187 10.71 16.61 -6.22
N TYR A 188 10.00 15.50 -5.94
CA TYR A 188 9.80 14.45 -6.93
C TYR A 188 8.74 14.84 -7.96
N LEU A 189 9.08 14.67 -9.23
CA LEU A 189 8.24 14.88 -10.40
C LEU A 189 7.33 13.65 -10.63
N VAL A 190 6.43 13.40 -9.69
CA VAL A 190 5.49 12.27 -9.75
C VAL A 190 4.05 12.71 -9.44
N ASP A 191 3.12 12.36 -10.31
CA ASP A 191 1.67 12.40 -10.05
C ASP A 191 1.18 11.03 -9.57
N TYR A 192 0.13 11.02 -8.75
CA TYR A 192 -0.49 9.79 -8.27
C TYR A 192 -1.94 9.65 -8.76
N GLU A 193 -2.23 8.49 -9.34
CA GLU A 193 -3.56 8.09 -9.75
C GLU A 193 -3.92 6.71 -9.18
N ARG A 194 -5.19 6.56 -8.78
CA ARG A 194 -5.74 5.30 -8.27
C ARG A 194 -6.85 4.81 -9.19
N VAL A 195 -6.60 3.70 -9.86
CA VAL A 195 -7.54 3.07 -10.81
C VAL A 195 -7.81 1.66 -10.32
N PRO A 196 -8.74 1.47 -9.36
CA PRO A 196 -9.00 0.16 -8.77
C PRO A 196 -9.56 -0.81 -9.83
N ILE A 197 -8.79 -1.84 -10.15
CA ILE A 197 -9.20 -2.93 -11.05
C ILE A 197 -9.54 -4.15 -10.20
N THR A 198 -10.64 -4.80 -10.53
CA THR A 198 -11.06 -6.00 -9.81
C THR A 198 -10.06 -7.13 -9.95
N ASP A 199 -9.65 -7.69 -8.81
CA ASP A 199 -8.63 -8.71 -8.75
C ASP A 199 -9.12 -10.05 -9.33
N GLU A 200 -8.18 -10.91 -9.71
CA GLU A 200 -8.40 -12.25 -10.29
C GLU A 200 -9.24 -12.30 -11.58
N LYS A 201 -9.54 -11.15 -12.19
CA LYS A 201 -10.25 -11.03 -13.47
C LYS A 201 -9.44 -10.18 -14.44
N SER A 202 -9.55 -10.48 -15.73
CA SER A 202 -8.99 -9.60 -16.75
C SER A 202 -9.61 -8.21 -16.64
N PRO A 203 -8.82 -7.12 -16.79
CA PRO A 203 -9.37 -5.77 -16.89
C PRO A 203 -10.48 -5.72 -17.95
N LYS A 204 -11.55 -4.97 -17.66
CA LYS A 204 -12.65 -4.74 -18.59
C LYS A 204 -12.27 -3.63 -19.57
N GLU A 205 -12.99 -3.53 -20.69
CA GLU A 205 -12.80 -2.47 -21.69
C GLU A 205 -12.78 -1.07 -21.06
N LEU A 206 -13.70 -0.82 -20.13
CA LEU A 206 -13.78 0.44 -19.40
C LEU A 206 -12.51 0.76 -18.58
N ASP A 207 -11.82 -0.26 -18.05
CA ASP A 207 -10.58 -0.06 -17.30
C ASP A 207 -9.47 0.45 -18.24
N PHE A 208 -9.41 -0.06 -19.47
CA PHE A 208 -8.50 0.43 -20.50
C PHE A 208 -8.86 1.85 -20.94
N ASP A 209 -10.14 2.15 -21.14
CA ASP A 209 -10.60 3.50 -21.51
C ASP A 209 -10.21 4.53 -20.45
N ILE A 210 -10.33 4.19 -19.17
CA ILE A 210 -9.90 5.03 -18.05
C ILE A 210 -8.39 5.27 -18.12
N LEU A 211 -7.58 4.21 -18.27
CA LEU A 211 -6.12 4.33 -18.33
C LEU A 211 -5.66 5.17 -19.53
N VAL A 212 -6.28 4.98 -20.70
CA VAL A 212 -5.99 5.76 -21.91
C VAL A 212 -6.36 7.22 -21.72
N SER A 213 -7.56 7.48 -21.18
CA SER A 213 -8.03 8.84 -20.89
C SER A 213 -7.08 9.59 -19.96
N ILE A 214 -6.65 8.93 -18.87
CA ILE A 214 -5.66 9.48 -17.94
C ILE A 214 -4.37 9.83 -18.68
N CYS A 215 -3.77 8.86 -19.39
CA CYS A 215 -2.52 9.08 -20.13
C CYS A 215 -2.59 10.21 -21.17
N ILE A 216 -3.74 10.41 -21.83
CA ILE A 216 -3.95 11.52 -22.77
C ILE A 216 -4.10 12.85 -22.03
N SER A 217 -4.82 12.86 -20.91
CA SER A 217 -5.13 14.08 -20.15
C SER A 217 -3.93 14.67 -19.40
N THR A 218 -2.98 13.84 -18.94
CA THR A 218 -1.86 14.26 -18.08
C THR A 218 -0.75 15.04 -18.81
N ARG A 219 -0.91 15.47 -20.07
CA ARG A 219 0.12 16.20 -20.85
C ARG A 219 1.52 15.57 -20.76
N LEU A 220 1.63 14.24 -20.71
CA LEU A 220 2.92 13.53 -20.76
C LEU A 220 3.55 13.50 -22.17
N TRP A 221 3.01 14.29 -23.12
CA TRP A 221 3.37 14.29 -24.55
C TRP A 221 3.65 15.68 -25.14
N LEU A 222 3.83 16.73 -24.31
CA LEU A 222 4.32 18.05 -24.74
C LEU A 222 5.57 18.43 -23.95
#